data_AF-A0A817XTA5-F1
#
_entry.id   AF-A0A817XTA5-F1
#
_cell.length_a   1.000
_cell.length_b   1.000
_cell.length_c   1.000
_cell.angle_alpha   90.00
_cell.angle_beta   90.00
_cell.angle_gamma   90.00
#
_symmetry.space_group_name_H-M   'P 1'
#
loop_
_entity.id
_entity.type
_entity.pdbx_description
1 polymer ?
#
loop_
_entity_poly.entity_id
_entity_poly.type
_entity_poly.pdbx_seq_one_letter_code
_entity_poly.pdbx_strand_id
1 'polypeptide(L)'
;MGRRFRGAPIREEAERHIVDPTSVNFREPGTEKQGISEELIVLIANYVRILSAPQWLLYQYHVKFSPDNTDSRKRRRELIAQHEGVLQDVVFDGQILYSFNDLSDDYETTSHHEVTGQRITIQLHKVVVQRPESPIFFHLSNLIMRKLLELAGMRIIGRSYYQFDELILIDLV
;
A
#
# COMPACT_ATOMS: atom_id res chain seq x y z
N MET A 1 -37.32 -48.13 18.99
CA MET A 1 -37.12 -47.48 20.30
C MET A 1 -35.94 -46.52 20.15
N GLY A 2 -36.18 -45.26 19.75
CA GLY A 2 -35.14 -44.29 19.42
C GLY A 2 -35.33 -43.01 20.23
N ARG A 3 -34.40 -42.72 21.15
CA ARG A 3 -34.44 -41.50 21.98
C ARG A 3 -34.00 -40.31 21.11
N ARG A 4 -34.94 -39.42 20.78
CA ARG A 4 -34.64 -38.08 20.27
C ARG A 4 -33.97 -37.27 21.39
N PHE A 5 -32.70 -36.93 21.24
CA PHE A 5 -32.07 -35.89 22.03
C PHE A 5 -32.74 -34.55 21.67
N ARG A 6 -33.54 -34.00 22.59
CA ARG A 6 -33.94 -32.59 22.51
C ARG A 6 -32.80 -31.79 23.13
N GLY A 7 -32.07 -31.01 22.32
CA GLY A 7 -31.18 -29.98 22.85
C GLY A 7 -31.96 -29.00 23.72
N ALA A 8 -31.27 -28.37 24.67
CA ALA A 8 -31.86 -27.37 25.56
C ALA A 8 -32.53 -26.23 24.75
N PRO A 9 -33.61 -25.62 25.26
CA PRO A 9 -34.29 -24.54 24.55
C PRO A 9 -33.37 -23.33 24.38
N ILE A 10 -33.27 -22.82 23.15
CA ILE A 10 -32.45 -21.66 22.70
C ILE A 10 -32.78 -20.34 23.44
N ARG A 11 -33.78 -20.34 24.34
CA ARG A 11 -34.30 -19.11 24.95
C ARG A 11 -33.47 -18.53 26.08
N GLU A 12 -32.61 -19.30 26.75
CA GLU A 12 -31.83 -18.81 27.90
C GLU A 12 -30.48 -18.16 27.55
N GLU A 13 -29.97 -18.33 26.32
CA GLU A 13 -28.72 -17.66 25.89
C GLU A 13 -28.94 -16.24 25.37
N ALA A 14 -30.16 -15.90 24.93
CA ALA A 14 -30.48 -14.59 24.37
C ALA A 14 -30.52 -13.46 25.42
N GLU A 15 -30.53 -13.78 26.71
CA GLU A 15 -30.54 -12.79 27.80
C GLU A 15 -29.13 -12.39 28.28
N ARG A 16 -28.07 -12.99 27.72
CA ARG A 16 -26.69 -12.61 28.06
C ARG A 16 -26.26 -11.44 27.19
N HIS A 17 -26.25 -10.26 27.81
CA HIS A 17 -25.73 -8.99 27.32
C HIS A 17 -26.54 -8.33 26.19
N ILE A 18 -27.63 -7.66 26.57
CA ILE A 18 -28.11 -6.50 25.82
C ILE A 18 -27.03 -5.41 25.97
N VAL A 19 -26.07 -5.38 25.05
CA VAL A 19 -25.13 -4.28 24.91
C VAL A 19 -25.90 -3.14 24.24
N ASP A 20 -25.99 -1.98 24.88
CA ASP A 20 -26.57 -0.79 24.25
C ASP A 20 -25.78 -0.51 22.95
N PRO A 21 -26.41 -0.59 21.77
CA PRO A 21 -25.73 -0.42 20.48
C PRO A 21 -25.12 0.98 20.29
N THR A 22 -25.49 1.93 21.15
CA THR A 22 -24.98 3.30 21.18
C THR A 22 -23.80 3.49 22.14
N SER A 23 -23.55 2.51 23.01
CA SER A 23 -22.44 2.54 23.98
C SER A 23 -21.14 2.08 23.32
N VAL A 24 -20.46 3.00 22.65
CA VAL A 24 -19.10 2.72 22.16
C VAL A 24 -18.14 2.81 23.34
N ASN A 25 -17.81 1.65 23.91
CA ASN A 25 -16.79 1.53 24.96
C ASN A 25 -15.40 1.74 24.34
N PHE A 26 -15.01 3.00 24.16
CA PHE A 26 -13.63 3.34 23.86
C PHE A 26 -12.77 3.04 25.09
N ARG A 27 -11.94 2.00 25.00
CA ARG A 27 -10.88 1.80 26.00
C ARG A 27 -9.86 2.93 25.87
N GLU A 28 -9.35 3.41 27.00
CA GLU A 28 -8.38 4.51 27.02
C GLU A 28 -7.10 4.15 26.24
N PRO A 29 -6.46 5.13 25.58
CA PRO A 29 -5.18 4.91 24.91
C PRO A 29 -4.14 4.32 25.87
N GLY A 30 -3.48 3.23 25.47
CA GLY A 30 -2.46 2.56 26.29
C GLY A 30 -2.97 1.38 27.14
N THR A 31 -4.28 1.10 27.13
CA THR A 31 -4.84 -0.09 27.78
C THR A 31 -4.66 -1.35 26.94
N GLU A 32 -4.45 -2.49 27.60
CA GLU A 32 -4.34 -3.80 26.94
C GLU A 32 -5.69 -4.17 26.28
N LYS A 33 -5.64 -4.41 24.97
CA LYS A 33 -6.82 -4.76 24.16
C LYS A 33 -7.01 -6.27 24.02
N GLN A 34 -6.01 -7.04 24.41
CA GLN A 34 -6.05 -8.49 24.34
C GLN A 34 -6.92 -9.04 25.49
N GLY A 35 -7.95 -9.80 25.14
CA GLY A 35 -8.72 -10.58 26.11
C GLY A 35 -7.97 -11.85 26.48
N ILE A 36 -8.24 -12.37 27.68
CA ILE A 36 -7.73 -13.66 28.13
C ILE A 36 -8.88 -14.66 28.04
N SER A 37 -8.68 -15.74 27.30
CA SER A 37 -9.57 -16.91 27.25
C SER A 37 -8.76 -18.11 27.71
N GLU A 38 -9.37 -18.99 28.49
CA GLU A 38 -8.71 -20.22 28.98
C GLU A 38 -8.54 -21.25 27.86
N GLU A 39 -9.35 -21.15 26.80
CA GLU A 39 -9.27 -21.99 25.61
C GLU A 39 -8.78 -21.17 24.41
N LEU A 40 -7.69 -21.63 23.78
CA LEU A 40 -7.14 -21.05 22.57
C LEU A 40 -7.71 -21.75 21.34
N ILE A 41 -8.18 -20.97 20.37
CA ILE A 41 -8.72 -21.46 19.11
C ILE A 41 -7.81 -20.98 17.98
N VAL A 42 -7.48 -21.88 17.05
CA VAL A 42 -6.72 -21.53 15.85
C VAL A 42 -7.65 -20.87 14.83
N LEU A 43 -7.32 -19.64 14.45
CA LEU A 43 -8.04 -18.87 13.45
C LEU A 43 -7.19 -18.70 12.19
N ILE A 44 -7.87 -18.65 11.04
CA ILE A 44 -7.28 -18.28 9.76
C ILE A 44 -7.91 -16.97 9.34
N ALA A 45 -7.09 -16.01 8.92
CA ALA A 45 -7.54 -14.71 8.45
C ALA A 45 -7.16 -14.52 6.98
N ASN A 46 -7.95 -13.75 6.24
CA ASN A 46 -7.64 -13.35 4.86
C ASN A 46 -6.60 -12.21 4.84
N TYR A 47 -5.43 -12.46 5.42
CA TYR A 47 -4.32 -11.54 5.46
C TYR A 47 -3.08 -12.27 4.96
N VAL A 48 -2.43 -11.68 3.96
CA VAL A 48 -1.14 -12.17 3.46
C VAL A 48 -0.04 -11.36 4.14
N ARG A 49 0.93 -12.06 4.73
CA ARG A 49 2.09 -11.40 5.33
C ARG A 49 3.02 -10.90 4.23
N ILE A 50 3.18 -9.59 4.14
CA ILE A 50 4.24 -8.99 3.33
C ILE A 50 5.56 -9.22 4.08
N LEU A 51 6.44 -10.04 3.49
CA LEU A 51 7.77 -10.30 4.04
C LEU A 51 8.69 -9.13 3.65
N SER A 52 8.78 -8.12 4.50
CA SER A 52 9.83 -7.10 4.38
C SER A 52 11.14 -7.68 4.89
N ALA A 53 12.23 -7.51 4.13
CA ALA A 53 13.55 -7.79 4.66
C ALA A 53 13.82 -6.87 5.88
N PRO A 54 14.63 -7.30 6.86
CA PRO A 54 14.84 -6.57 8.13
C PRO A 54 15.35 -5.13 8.00
N GLN A 55 15.72 -4.70 6.80
CA GLN A 55 16.39 -3.44 6.50
C GLN A 55 15.77 -2.70 5.30
N TRP A 56 14.48 -2.95 4.99
CA TRP A 56 13.75 -2.16 4.00
C TRP A 56 13.55 -0.73 4.52
N LEU A 57 14.50 0.13 4.19
CA LEU A 57 14.39 1.56 4.38
C LEU A 57 13.87 2.17 3.08
N LEU A 58 12.93 3.09 3.22
CA LEU A 58 12.43 3.86 2.10
C LEU A 58 13.12 5.21 2.09
N TYR A 59 13.93 5.44 1.06
CA TYR A 59 14.66 6.68 0.86
C TYR A 59 13.83 7.63 0.02
N GLN A 60 13.60 8.83 0.55
CA GLN A 60 12.88 9.90 -0.11
C GLN A 60 13.87 10.95 -0.61
N TYR A 61 13.81 11.25 -1.90
CA TYR A 61 14.65 12.24 -2.57
C TYR A 61 13.80 13.36 -3.14
N HIS A 62 14.27 14.60 -2.99
CA HIS A 62 13.74 15.74 -3.73
C HIS A 62 14.50 15.85 -5.05
N VAL A 63 13.76 15.83 -6.16
CA VAL A 63 14.32 15.91 -7.51
C VAL A 63 14.27 17.35 -8.02
N LYS A 64 15.42 17.88 -8.42
CA LYS A 64 15.55 19.18 -9.08
C LYS A 64 16.02 18.98 -10.52
N PHE A 65 15.47 19.77 -11.42
CA PHE A 65 15.83 19.80 -12.83
C PHE A 65 16.44 21.17 -13.14
N SER A 66 17.56 21.18 -13.85
CA SER A 66 18.21 22.41 -14.31
C SER A 66 18.56 22.28 -15.80
N PRO A 67 18.09 23.20 -16.66
CA PRO A 67 17.20 24.32 -16.38
C PRO A 67 15.78 23.87 -16.00
N ASP A 68 15.10 24.65 -15.15
CA ASP A 68 13.75 24.31 -14.65
C ASP A 68 12.63 24.59 -15.68
N ASN A 69 12.97 24.73 -16.96
CA ASN A 69 12.00 24.95 -18.05
C ASN A 69 11.14 23.68 -18.35
N THR A 70 11.17 22.69 -17.47
CA THR A 70 10.43 21.43 -17.56
C THR A 70 9.21 21.48 -16.65
N ASP A 71 8.23 22.31 -16.97
CA ASP A 71 7.06 22.53 -16.10
C ASP A 71 6.06 21.36 -16.11
N SER A 72 6.09 20.50 -17.14
CA SER A 72 5.12 19.39 -17.21
C SER A 72 5.58 18.16 -16.42
N ARG A 73 4.71 17.66 -15.55
CA ARG A 73 4.90 16.41 -14.78
C ARG A 73 5.19 15.21 -15.68
N LYS A 74 4.56 15.16 -16.86
CA LYS A 74 4.79 14.12 -17.86
C LYS A 74 6.25 14.13 -18.33
N ARG A 75 6.78 15.30 -18.66
CA ARG A 75 8.16 15.45 -19.13
C ARG A 75 9.18 15.12 -18.06
N ARG A 76 8.94 15.55 -16.81
CA ARG A 76 9.80 15.14 -15.67
C ARG A 76 9.87 13.62 -15.51
N ARG A 77 8.75 12.92 -15.72
CA ARG A 77 8.72 11.44 -15.69
C ARG A 77 9.51 10.83 -16.85
N GLU A 78 9.34 11.35 -18.06
CA GLU A 78 10.10 10.91 -19.24
C GLU A 78 11.62 11.07 -19.03
N LEU A 79 12.07 12.20 -18.47
CA LEU A 79 13.49 12.43 -18.17
C LEU A 79 14.05 11.44 -17.14
N ILE A 80 13.29 11.13 -16.08
CA ILE A 80 13.70 10.12 -15.10
C ILE A 80 13.72 8.72 -15.72
N ALA A 81 12.77 8.40 -16.61
CA ALA A 81 12.70 7.11 -17.29
C ALA A 81 13.91 6.84 -18.20
N GLN A 82 14.56 7.88 -18.74
CA GLN A 82 15.83 7.72 -19.47
C GLN A 82 16.96 7.11 -18.62
N HIS A 83 16.83 7.15 -17.29
CA HIS A 83 17.80 6.63 -16.34
C HIS A 83 17.36 5.30 -15.69
N GLU A 84 16.37 4.59 -16.24
CA GLU A 84 15.89 3.30 -15.70
C GLU A 84 17.02 2.30 -15.44
N GLY A 85 18.11 2.33 -16.21
CA GLY A 85 19.26 1.45 -15.99
C GLY A 85 19.97 1.67 -14.64
N VAL A 86 20.01 2.92 -14.14
CA VAL A 86 20.70 3.28 -12.88
C VAL A 86 19.70 3.52 -11.75
N LEU A 87 18.56 4.14 -12.05
CA LEU A 87 17.45 4.40 -11.13
C LEU A 87 16.42 3.27 -11.21
N GLN A 88 16.84 2.05 -10.90
CA GLN A 88 15.95 0.89 -10.88
C GLN A 88 15.01 0.92 -9.68
N ASP A 89 13.80 0.40 -9.85
CA ASP A 89 12.79 0.21 -8.80
C ASP A 89 12.43 1.49 -8.02
N VAL A 90 12.42 2.63 -8.70
CA VAL A 90 12.05 3.92 -8.13
C VAL A 90 10.59 4.28 -8.41
N VAL A 91 9.95 4.98 -7.46
CA VAL A 91 8.61 5.54 -7.64
C VAL A 91 8.71 7.07 -7.64
N PHE A 92 8.35 7.69 -8.76
CA PHE A 92 8.47 9.14 -8.94
C PHE A 92 7.12 9.84 -9.14
N ASP A 93 6.85 10.85 -8.31
CA ASP A 93 5.58 11.58 -8.35
C ASP A 93 5.62 12.89 -9.15
N GLY A 94 6.79 13.36 -9.59
CA GLY A 94 6.98 14.62 -10.34
C GLY A 94 7.85 15.65 -9.63
N GLN A 95 8.06 15.49 -8.33
CA GLN A 95 8.98 16.29 -7.50
C GLN A 95 9.73 15.40 -6.51
N ILE A 96 9.04 14.42 -5.91
CA ILE A 96 9.61 13.48 -4.95
C ILE A 96 9.83 12.14 -5.65
N LEU A 97 10.99 11.55 -5.41
CA LEU A 97 11.36 10.20 -5.80
C LEU A 97 11.52 9.34 -4.55
N TYR A 98 10.96 8.14 -4.60
CA TYR A 98 11.06 7.11 -3.58
C TYR A 98 11.89 5.95 -4.11
N SER A 99 12.83 5.46 -3.32
CA SER A 99 13.69 4.33 -3.67
C SER A 99 13.88 3.43 -2.45
N PHE A 100 13.96 2.12 -2.67
CA PHE A 100 14.39 1.16 -1.65
C PHE A 100 15.92 1.01 -1.59
N ASN A 101 16.62 1.52 -2.60
CA ASN A 101 18.07 1.57 -2.67
C ASN A 101 18.58 2.95 -2.25
N ASP A 102 19.67 2.98 -1.49
CA ASP A 102 20.37 4.22 -1.16
C ASP A 102 21.16 4.69 -2.40
N LEU A 103 20.84 5.87 -2.92
CA LEU A 103 21.44 6.47 -4.10
C LEU A 103 22.57 7.46 -3.75
N SER A 104 22.99 7.52 -2.49
CA SER A 104 23.82 8.59 -1.89
C SER A 104 23.04 9.87 -1.62
N ASP A 105 23.59 10.75 -0.80
CA ASP A 105 22.87 11.95 -0.32
C ASP A 105 22.64 12.99 -1.42
N ASP A 106 23.62 13.16 -2.30
CA ASP A 106 23.57 14.05 -3.47
C ASP A 106 23.94 13.27 -4.72
N TYR A 107 22.93 12.74 -5.40
CA TYR A 107 23.11 12.07 -6.69
C TYR A 107 22.81 13.04 -7.82
N GLU A 108 23.73 13.15 -8.78
CA GLU A 108 23.56 13.99 -9.97
C GLU A 108 23.68 13.13 -11.24
N THR A 109 22.76 13.34 -12.16
CA THR A 109 22.83 12.75 -13.50
C THR A 109 22.44 13.77 -14.56
N THR A 110 22.85 13.51 -15.80
CA THR A 110 22.53 14.36 -16.95
C THR A 110 21.62 13.62 -17.91
N SER A 111 20.51 14.25 -18.26
CA SER A 111 19.55 13.82 -19.27
C SER A 111 19.55 14.79 -20.46
N HIS A 112 18.91 14.40 -21.55
CA HIS A 112 18.73 15.23 -22.73
C HIS A 112 17.25 15.37 -23.08
N HIS A 113 16.85 16.58 -23.42
CA HIS A 113 15.51 16.86 -23.91
C HIS A 113 15.34 16.27 -25.32
N GLU A 114 14.39 15.37 -25.52
CA GLU A 114 14.22 14.60 -26.77
C GLU A 114 14.08 15.47 -28.03
N VAL A 115 13.33 16.58 -27.97
CA VAL A 115 13.04 17.41 -29.16
C VAL A 115 14.10 18.48 -29.42
N THR A 116 14.56 19.19 -28.39
CA THR A 116 15.52 20.31 -28.52
C THR A 116 16.97 19.89 -28.34
N GLY A 117 17.24 18.67 -27.86
CA GLY A 117 18.59 18.20 -27.52
C GLY A 117 19.22 18.90 -26.31
N GLN A 118 18.47 19.80 -25.64
CA GLN A 118 18.99 20.58 -24.52
C GLN A 118 19.42 19.65 -23.38
N ARG A 119 20.62 19.90 -22.85
CA ARG A 119 21.14 19.19 -21.68
C ARG A 119 20.36 19.61 -20.43
N ILE A 120 19.86 18.63 -19.69
CA ILE A 120 19.15 18.83 -18.42
C ILE A 120 19.91 18.08 -17.33
N THR A 121 20.32 18.79 -16.30
CA THR A 121 20.90 18.20 -15.09
C THR A 121 19.78 17.84 -14.13
N ILE A 122 19.80 16.62 -13.63
CA ILE A 122 18.87 16.08 -12.63
C ILE A 122 19.65 15.87 -11.35
N GLN A 123 19.22 16.54 -10.28
CA GLN A 123 19.81 16.42 -8.95
C GLN A 123 18.80 15.79 -8.00
N LEU A 124 19.21 14.72 -7.33
CA LEU A 124 18.45 14.02 -6.32
C LEU A 124 19.09 14.29 -4.96
N HIS A 125 18.37 15.02 -4.11
CA HIS A 125 18.79 15.31 -2.74
C HIS A 125 18.03 14.44 -1.78
N LYS A 126 18.71 13.61 -1.00
CA LYS A 126 18.08 12.77 0.04
C LYS A 126 17.49 13.66 1.13
N VAL A 127 16.20 13.49 1.40
CA VAL A 127 15.49 14.31 2.40
C VAL A 127 15.24 13.50 3.65
N VAL A 128 14.66 12.30 3.51
CA VAL A 128 14.24 11.48 4.65
C VAL A 128 14.48 10.01 4.37
N VAL A 129 14.83 9.28 5.43
CA VAL A 129 14.85 7.82 5.46
C VAL A 129 13.70 7.34 6.33
N GLN A 130 12.77 6.59 5.73
CA GLN A 130 11.54 6.12 6.37
C GLN A 130 11.64 4.63 6.69
N ARG A 131 11.18 4.26 7.89
CA ARG A 131 11.02 2.85 8.27
C ARG A 131 9.66 2.30 7.81
N PRO A 132 9.48 0.97 7.72
CA PRO A 132 8.22 0.34 7.31
C PRO A 132 6.99 0.76 8.13
N GLU A 133 7.17 1.19 9.38
CA GLU A 133 6.08 1.63 10.25
C GLU A 133 5.58 3.05 9.93
N SER A 134 6.27 3.78 9.04
CA SER A 134 5.91 5.14 8.68
C SER A 134 4.62 5.18 7.84
N PRO A 135 3.72 6.16 8.08
CA PRO A 135 2.55 6.39 7.22
C PRO A 135 2.88 6.56 5.74
N ILE A 136 4.07 7.11 5.42
CA ILE A 136 4.52 7.30 4.03
C ILE A 136 4.82 5.95 3.37
N PHE A 137 5.38 5.00 4.11
CA PHE A 137 5.61 3.64 3.63
C PHE A 137 4.29 2.94 3.32
N PHE A 138 3.29 3.07 4.19
CA PHE A 138 1.93 2.57 3.95
C PHE A 138 1.27 3.22 2.73
N HIS A 139 1.50 4.50 2.50
CA HIS A 139 1.01 5.16 1.29
C HIS A 139 1.66 4.57 0.04
N LEU A 140 2.98 4.39 0.06
CA LEU A 140 3.73 3.80 -1.05
C LEU A 140 3.31 2.35 -1.32
N SER A 141 3.09 1.53 -0.28
CA SER A 141 2.65 0.15 -0.47
C SER A 141 1.30 0.08 -1.17
N ASN A 142 0.37 1.00 -0.88
CA ASN A 142 -0.89 1.11 -1.61
C ASN A 142 -0.69 1.47 -3.09
N LEU A 143 0.28 2.33 -3.41
CA LEU A 143 0.63 2.65 -4.80
C LEU A 143 1.20 1.43 -5.54
N ILE A 144 2.11 0.70 -4.91
CA ILE A 144 2.71 -0.52 -5.47
C ILE A 144 1.63 -1.58 -5.69
N MET A 145 0.79 -1.85 -4.69
CA MET A 145 -0.31 -2.81 -4.80
C MET A 145 -1.28 -2.45 -5.91
N ARG A 146 -1.63 -1.17 -6.05
CA ARG A 146 -2.45 -0.70 -7.18
C ARG A 146 -1.82 -1.03 -8.52
N LYS A 147 -0.51 -0.79 -8.67
CA LYS A 147 0.21 -1.09 -9.91
C LYS A 147 0.27 -2.58 -10.21
N LEU A 148 0.52 -3.41 -9.20
CA LEU A 148 0.51 -4.87 -9.36
C LEU A 148 -0.86 -5.39 -9.81
N LEU A 149 -1.95 -4.86 -9.22
CA LEU A 149 -3.31 -5.25 -9.59
C LEU A 149 -3.70 -4.75 -10.99
N GLU A 150 -3.27 -3.54 -11.37
CA GLU A 150 -3.40 -3.02 -12.73
C GLU A 150 -2.68 -3.92 -13.75
N LEU A 151 -1.45 -4.36 -13.44
CA LEU A 151 -0.67 -5.28 -14.29
C LEU A 151 -1.29 -6.68 -14.36
N ALA A 152 -2.00 -7.11 -13.31
CA ALA A 152 -2.78 -8.34 -13.30
C ALA A 152 -4.09 -8.23 -14.12
N GLY A 153 -4.33 -7.12 -14.83
CA GLY A 153 -5.53 -6.92 -15.64
C GLY A 153 -6.76 -6.47 -14.86
N MET A 154 -6.62 -6.20 -13.56
CA MET A 154 -7.74 -5.74 -12.74
C MET A 154 -7.91 -4.22 -12.84
N ARG A 155 -9.16 -3.76 -12.83
CA ARG A 155 -9.52 -2.34 -12.84
C ARG A 155 -10.11 -1.94 -11.50
N ILE A 156 -9.73 -0.76 -11.04
CA ILE A 156 -10.23 -0.20 -9.77
C ILE A 156 -11.63 0.43 -9.96
N ILE A 157 -12.56 0.09 -9.06
CA ILE A 157 -13.82 0.81 -8.86
C ILE A 157 -13.92 1.14 -7.37
N GLY A 158 -13.90 2.43 -7.03
CA GLY A 158 -13.88 2.87 -5.63
C GLY A 158 -12.61 2.39 -4.92
N ARG A 159 -12.75 1.44 -3.98
CA ARG A 159 -11.65 0.85 -3.19
C ARG A 159 -11.42 -0.64 -3.49
N SER A 160 -12.06 -1.17 -4.53
CA SER A 160 -12.02 -2.57 -4.88
C SER A 160 -11.53 -2.74 -6.32
N TYR A 161 -10.94 -3.91 -6.61
CA TYR A 161 -10.39 -4.25 -7.91
C TYR A 161 -11.20 -5.38 -8.53
N TYR A 162 -11.53 -5.25 -9.81
CA TYR A 162 -12.38 -6.18 -10.54
C TYR A 162 -11.73 -6.55 -11.87
N GLN A 163 -11.86 -7.82 -12.26
CA GLN A 163 -11.50 -8.28 -13.59
C GLN A 163 -12.77 -8.26 -14.45
N PHE A 164 -12.66 -7.70 -15.65
CA PHE A 164 -13.80 -7.54 -16.58
C PHE A 164 -13.73 -8.48 -17.78
N ASP A 165 -12.62 -9.21 -17.92
CA ASP A 165 -12.36 -10.02 -19.11
C ASP A 165 -13.16 -11.32 -19.13
N GLU A 166 -13.66 -11.78 -17.97
CA GLU A 166 -14.52 -12.95 -17.84
C GLU A 166 -15.90 -12.55 -17.33
N LEU A 167 -16.91 -12.66 -18.20
CA LEU A 167 -18.30 -12.42 -17.83
C LEU A 167 -18.86 -13.68 -17.17
N ILE A 168 -19.16 -13.62 -15.87
CA ILE A 168 -19.84 -14.72 -15.18
C ILE A 168 -21.35 -14.53 -15.37
N LEU A 169 -21.95 -15.36 -16.23
CA LEU A 169 -23.40 -15.44 -16.35
C LEU A 169 -23.94 -16.22 -15.15
N ILE A 170 -24.73 -15.56 -14.32
CA ILE A 170 -25.47 -16.20 -13.23
C ILE A 170 -26.87 -16.50 -13.75
N ASP A 171 -27.12 -17.75 -14.10
CA ASP A 171 -28.48 -18.21 -14.37
C ASP A 171 -29.26 -18.23 -13.05
N LEU A 172 -30.14 -17.25 -12.88
CA LEU A 172 -31.13 -17.23 -11.81
C LEU A 172 -32.24 -18.21 -12.19
N VAL A 173 -32.20 -19.41 -11.60
CA VAL A 173 -33.28 -20.41 -11.64
C VAL A 173 -34.41 -20.00 -10.71
#